data_AF-A0A1C4TM95-F1
#
_entry.id   AF-A0A1C4TM95-F1
#
_cell.length_a   1.000
_cell.length_b   1.000
_cell.length_c   1.000
_cell.angle_alpha   90.00
_cell.angle_beta   90.00
_cell.angle_gamma   90.00
#
_symmetry.space_group_name_H-M   'P 1'
#
loop_
_entity.id
_entity.type
_entity.pdbx_description
1 polymer ?
#
loop_
_entity_poly.entity_id
_entity_poly.type
_entity_poly.pdbx_seq_one_letter_code
_entity_poly.pdbx_strand_id
1 'polypeptide(L)'
;MESGDRYGVAGYGGDGAGGGGAVPPPPSRAPSVGPPPPGAALRAVAAALLNLTGLGLGYALLGRWGRAAVCWAATAVLLWVALPADPDGVPAGVLVGYLLVLVAAAVDGGRIARRSAVGGAWRPGLAVGLGVVLLAVPAGGAVVYGSARDEAREQMLLERLEDGDERVATASGQPFDAAKGEYGKALAVYRALDEDHPGSRAAKLVPDRLKAYYDAVSAPYAKKRHCEAVAPLTYLRTLPDSVDGALLGDLAAWPDTPLAESLYACGVSRLGGTGGGSGGSGDGGAELGQLLRTFPDSASARRVAPAIDERIKDQVAALKGAEPCAATEVLRGLGA
;
A
#
# COMPACT_ATOMS: atom_id res chain seq x y z
N MET A 1 66.88 55.34 -42.89
CA MET A 1 68.23 55.75 -43.34
C MET A 1 69.03 54.45 -43.31
N GLU A 2 69.47 53.81 -44.39
CA GLU A 2 69.89 54.14 -45.76
C GLU A 2 69.42 52.98 -46.68
N SER A 3 68.90 53.22 -47.88
CA SER A 3 69.65 53.31 -49.16
C SER A 3 70.61 52.14 -49.37
N GLY A 4 70.51 51.29 -50.37
CA GLY A 4 69.72 51.27 -51.60
C GLY A 4 70.52 50.50 -52.64
N ASP A 5 69.87 49.72 -53.50
CA ASP A 5 70.45 49.33 -54.80
C ASP A 5 69.32 49.09 -55.81
N ARG A 6 69.33 49.94 -56.84
CA ARG A 6 68.58 49.85 -58.10
C ARG A 6 69.52 49.28 -59.14
N TYR A 7 69.03 48.43 -60.05
CA TYR A 7 69.20 48.51 -61.52
C TYR A 7 68.19 47.50 -62.11
N GLY A 8 67.15 47.93 -62.85
CA GLY A 8 67.12 48.06 -64.33
C GLY A 8 66.53 46.76 -64.93
N VAL A 9 65.59 46.70 -65.87
CA VAL A 9 65.34 47.50 -67.08
C VAL A 9 63.89 47.26 -67.57
N ALA A 10 63.39 48.25 -68.31
CA ALA A 10 62.10 48.34 -68.97
C ALA A 10 61.82 47.26 -70.04
N GLY A 11 60.53 46.97 -70.22
CA GLY A 11 59.96 46.34 -71.42
C GLY A 11 58.54 46.83 -71.62
N TYR A 12 58.36 47.77 -72.55
CA TYR A 12 57.12 48.41 -72.94
C TYR A 12 56.56 47.71 -74.19
N GLY A 13 55.25 47.49 -74.28
CA GLY A 13 54.58 47.23 -75.55
C GLY A 13 53.32 46.38 -75.45
N GLY A 14 52.18 46.96 -75.85
CA GLY A 14 51.03 46.17 -76.32
C GLY A 14 49.67 46.73 -75.92
N ASP A 15 49.25 47.82 -76.55
CA ASP A 15 47.86 48.25 -76.59
C ASP A 15 46.99 47.20 -77.29
N GLY A 16 45.86 46.85 -76.68
CA GLY A 16 44.85 45.96 -77.25
C GLY A 16 43.49 46.22 -76.62
N ALA A 17 42.79 47.25 -77.11
CA ALA A 17 41.40 47.51 -76.78
C ALA A 17 40.48 46.59 -77.61
N GLY A 18 39.53 45.92 -76.95
CA GLY A 18 38.38 45.33 -77.64
C GLY A 18 37.62 44.27 -76.83
N GLY A 19 36.33 44.55 -76.56
CA GLY A 19 35.32 43.51 -76.37
C GLY A 19 34.62 43.51 -75.03
N GLY A 20 33.39 44.05 -74.99
CA GLY A 20 32.53 44.07 -73.82
C GLY A 20 32.09 42.67 -73.38
N GLY A 21 32.06 42.49 -72.06
CA GLY A 21 31.49 41.35 -71.37
C GLY A 21 31.27 41.76 -69.92
N ALA A 22 30.13 42.40 -69.64
CA ALA A 22 29.73 42.74 -68.28
C ALA A 22 29.52 41.43 -67.50
N VAL A 23 30.49 41.08 -66.66
CA VAL A 23 30.37 39.98 -65.70
C VAL A 23 29.34 40.42 -64.65
N PRO A 24 28.21 39.70 -64.47
CA PRO A 24 27.26 40.03 -63.42
C PRO A 24 27.97 39.94 -62.04
N PRO A 25 27.67 40.85 -61.10
CA PRO A 25 28.24 40.78 -59.76
C PRO A 25 27.88 39.43 -59.11
N PRO A 26 28.80 38.79 -58.35
CA PRO A 26 28.49 37.55 -57.66
C PRO A 26 27.30 37.75 -56.73
N PRO A 27 26.38 36.77 -56.61
CA PRO A 27 25.22 36.89 -55.75
C PRO A 27 25.66 37.20 -54.31
N SER A 28 25.12 38.27 -53.73
CA SER A 28 25.44 38.74 -52.37
C SER A 28 24.91 37.84 -51.25
N ARG A 29 24.37 36.66 -51.59
CA ARG A 29 23.93 35.64 -50.64
C ARG A 29 24.46 34.28 -51.08
N ALA A 30 25.24 33.65 -50.20
CA ALA A 30 25.50 32.22 -50.29
C ALA A 30 24.15 31.46 -50.29
N PRO A 31 23.99 30.40 -51.11
CA PRO A 31 22.82 29.56 -51.05
C PRO A 31 22.62 29.04 -49.63
N SER A 32 21.43 29.27 -49.06
CA SER A 32 21.07 28.94 -47.68
C SER A 32 20.91 27.43 -47.42
N VAL A 33 21.34 26.58 -48.35
CA VAL A 33 21.23 25.12 -48.26
C VAL A 33 22.53 24.49 -48.73
N GLY A 34 23.61 24.72 -47.98
CA GLY A 34 24.77 23.83 -48.03
C GLY A 34 24.46 22.51 -47.28
N PRO A 35 25.12 21.40 -47.62
CA PRO A 35 25.01 20.17 -46.86
C PRO A 35 25.32 20.44 -45.37
N PRO A 36 24.61 19.79 -44.43
CA PRO A 36 24.79 20.05 -43.01
C PRO A 36 26.26 19.87 -42.62
N PRO A 37 26.82 20.77 -41.79
CA PRO A 37 28.23 20.70 -41.44
C PRO A 37 28.53 19.36 -40.75
N PRO A 38 29.70 18.75 -41.02
CA PRO A 38 30.07 17.45 -40.45
C PRO A 38 29.91 17.48 -38.92
N GLY A 39 29.21 16.49 -38.34
CA GLY A 39 28.90 16.41 -36.91
C GLY A 39 27.63 17.14 -36.45
N ALA A 40 26.85 17.76 -37.36
CA ALA A 40 25.59 18.44 -37.01
C ALA A 40 24.54 17.52 -36.36
N ALA A 41 24.47 16.26 -36.78
CA ALA A 41 23.56 15.28 -36.19
C ALA A 41 23.91 14.99 -34.71
N LEU A 42 25.18 14.75 -34.42
CA LEU A 42 25.69 14.51 -33.07
C LEU A 42 25.51 15.74 -32.15
N ARG A 43 25.73 16.95 -32.65
CA ARG A 43 25.47 18.19 -31.91
C ARG A 43 23.98 18.38 -31.60
N ALA A 44 23.10 18.02 -32.53
CA ALA A 44 21.66 18.09 -32.33
C ALA A 44 21.19 17.10 -31.26
N VAL A 45 21.73 15.88 -31.28
CA VAL A 45 21.45 14.86 -30.25
C VAL A 45 21.99 15.31 -28.90
N ALA A 46 23.20 15.87 -28.83
CA ALA A 46 23.78 16.41 -27.60
C ALA A 46 22.93 17.54 -27.00
N ALA A 47 22.52 18.52 -27.81
CA ALA A 47 21.69 19.64 -27.36
C ALA A 47 20.29 19.17 -26.92
N ALA A 48 19.71 18.20 -27.63
CA ALA A 48 18.43 17.61 -27.27
C ALA A 48 18.51 16.86 -25.93
N LEU A 49 19.49 15.98 -25.75
CA LEU A 49 19.69 15.22 -24.50
C LEU A 49 19.94 16.15 -23.30
N LEU A 50 20.77 17.18 -23.48
CA LEU A 50 21.06 18.14 -22.42
C LEU A 50 19.85 19.01 -22.05
N ASN A 51 19.01 19.39 -23.01
CA ASN A 51 17.74 20.06 -22.69
C ASN A 51 16.72 19.11 -22.06
N LEU A 52 16.77 17.81 -22.38
CA LEU A 52 15.91 16.79 -21.78
C LEU A 52 16.19 16.57 -20.27
N THR A 53 17.36 16.99 -19.78
CA THR A 53 17.67 17.02 -18.33
C THR A 53 16.87 18.09 -17.56
N GLY A 54 16.15 18.98 -18.24
CA GLY A 54 15.38 20.08 -17.64
C GLY A 54 16.20 21.31 -17.25
N LEU A 55 17.52 21.21 -17.24
CA LEU A 55 18.42 22.31 -16.85
C LEU A 55 18.68 23.33 -17.97
N GLY A 56 18.08 23.17 -19.16
CA GLY A 56 18.26 24.11 -20.29
C GLY A 56 19.72 24.21 -20.80
N LEU A 57 20.57 23.24 -20.46
CA LEU A 57 22.01 23.27 -20.72
C LEU A 57 22.32 23.31 -22.23
N GLY A 58 21.49 22.66 -23.06
CA GLY A 58 21.61 22.73 -24.51
C GLY A 58 21.43 24.15 -25.06
N TYR A 59 20.56 24.97 -24.47
CA TYR A 59 20.41 26.37 -24.84
C TYR A 59 21.55 27.25 -24.33
N ALA A 60 22.04 27.01 -23.11
CA ALA A 60 23.21 27.71 -22.57
C ALA A 60 24.45 27.50 -23.46
N LEU A 61 24.67 26.26 -23.92
CA LEU A 61 25.75 25.88 -24.81
C LEU A 61 25.66 26.49 -26.22
N LEU A 62 24.43 26.77 -26.69
CA LEU A 62 24.18 27.46 -27.95
C LEU A 62 24.19 29.00 -27.79
N GLY A 63 24.51 29.52 -26.59
CA GLY A 63 24.54 30.96 -26.29
C GLY A 63 23.15 31.61 -26.19
N ARG A 64 22.08 30.81 -26.00
CA ARG A 64 20.68 31.26 -25.97
C ARG A 64 20.13 31.31 -24.55
N TRP A 65 20.72 32.16 -23.72
CA TRP A 65 20.43 32.31 -22.29
C TRP A 65 18.97 32.57 -21.94
N GLY A 66 18.23 33.35 -22.75
CA GLY A 66 16.81 33.60 -22.50
C GLY A 66 15.95 32.34 -22.51
N ARG A 67 16.29 31.34 -23.35
CA ARG A 67 15.56 30.05 -23.38
C ARG A 67 15.99 29.12 -22.24
N ALA A 68 17.25 29.19 -21.82
CA ALA A 68 17.70 28.47 -20.62
C ALA A 68 16.99 28.96 -19.36
N ALA A 69 16.78 30.28 -19.23
CA ALA A 69 16.03 30.87 -18.10
C ALA A 69 14.58 30.38 -18.03
N VAL A 70 13.92 30.18 -19.18
CA VAL A 70 12.56 29.60 -19.23
C VAL A 70 12.55 28.15 -18.74
N CYS A 71 13.54 27.34 -19.12
CA CYS A 71 13.68 25.98 -18.59
C CYS A 71 13.88 25.99 -17.07
N TRP A 72 14.73 26.87 -16.54
CA TRP A 72 14.93 27.01 -15.10
C TRP A 72 13.66 27.45 -14.37
N ALA A 73 12.91 28.40 -14.93
CA ALA A 73 11.63 28.82 -14.39
C ALA A 73 10.62 27.65 -14.35
N ALA A 74 10.55 26.84 -15.41
CA ALA A 74 9.69 25.66 -15.44
C ALA A 74 10.09 24.62 -14.37
N THR A 75 11.40 24.36 -14.19
CA THR A 75 11.89 23.47 -13.13
C THR A 75 11.62 24.05 -11.74
N ALA A 76 11.79 25.36 -11.53
CA ALA A 76 11.50 26.02 -10.27
C ALA A 76 10.00 25.94 -9.91
N VAL A 77 9.11 26.09 -10.90
CA VAL A 77 7.66 25.92 -10.71
C VAL A 77 7.33 24.48 -10.35
N LEU A 78 7.92 23.48 -11.04
CA LEU A 78 7.74 22.07 -10.69
C LEU A 78 8.19 21.81 -9.25
N LEU A 79 9.37 22.29 -8.87
CA LEU A 79 9.87 22.14 -7.50
C LEU A 79 8.95 22.81 -6.49
N TRP A 80 8.44 24.01 -6.80
CA TRP A 80 7.50 24.72 -5.93
C TRP A 80 6.16 24.00 -5.74
N VAL A 81 5.69 23.27 -6.76
CA VAL A 81 4.47 22.44 -6.69
C VAL A 81 4.75 21.08 -6.03
N ALA A 82 5.98 20.57 -6.13
CA ALA A 82 6.36 19.27 -5.59
C ALA A 82 6.89 19.30 -4.14
N LEU A 83 7.41 20.45 -3.68
CA LEU A 83 7.89 20.64 -2.30
C LEU A 83 6.80 20.68 -1.21
N PRO A 84 5.53 21.08 -1.45
CA PRO A 84 4.47 20.86 -0.48
C PRO A 84 4.36 19.35 -0.28
N ALA A 85 4.79 18.87 0.88
CA ALA A 85 4.83 17.46 1.22
C ALA A 85 3.41 16.94 1.51
N ASP A 86 2.56 16.93 0.48
CA ASP A 86 1.26 16.28 0.53
C ASP A 86 1.44 14.76 0.36
N PRO A 87 0.75 13.92 1.17
CA PRO A 87 0.89 12.46 1.13
C PRO A 87 0.46 11.86 -0.22
N ASP A 88 -0.38 12.57 -0.96
CA ASP A 88 -0.91 12.18 -2.26
C ASP A 88 0.11 12.36 -3.41
N GLY A 89 1.21 13.08 -3.17
CA GLY A 89 2.27 13.30 -4.14
C GLY A 89 1.93 14.31 -5.24
N VAL A 90 2.85 14.48 -6.20
CA VAL A 90 2.70 15.45 -7.29
C VAL A 90 1.58 14.99 -8.25
N PRO A 91 0.60 15.84 -8.57
CA PRO A 91 -0.48 15.48 -9.50
C PRO A 91 0.07 14.97 -10.84
N ALA A 92 -0.45 13.86 -11.34
CA ALA A 92 0.02 13.24 -12.58
C ALA A 92 -0.01 14.21 -13.78
N GLY A 93 -1.02 15.10 -13.83
CA GLY A 93 -1.12 16.12 -14.86
C GLY A 93 0.04 17.13 -14.86
N VAL A 94 0.59 17.47 -13.68
CA VAL A 94 1.75 18.37 -13.57
C VAL A 94 3.00 17.69 -14.12
N LEU A 95 3.19 16.40 -13.84
CA LEU A 95 4.31 15.60 -14.38
C LEU A 95 4.22 15.46 -15.89
N VAL A 96 3.04 15.17 -16.45
CA VAL A 96 2.82 15.09 -17.90
C VAL A 96 3.05 16.45 -18.56
N GLY A 97 2.55 17.53 -17.95
CA GLY A 97 2.79 18.90 -18.44
C GLY A 97 4.27 19.25 -18.49
N TYR A 98 5.02 18.95 -17.43
CA TYR A 98 6.46 19.18 -17.40
C TYR A 98 7.21 18.33 -18.43
N LEU A 99 6.84 17.06 -18.60
CA LEU A 99 7.42 16.18 -19.63
C LEU A 99 7.24 16.78 -21.04
N LEU A 100 6.06 17.31 -21.36
CA LEU A 100 5.80 17.96 -22.64
C LEU A 100 6.69 19.19 -22.85
N VAL A 101 6.93 19.99 -21.80
CA VAL A 101 7.86 21.13 -21.83
C VAL A 101 9.29 20.66 -22.11
N LEU A 102 9.74 19.58 -21.49
CA LEU A 102 11.07 19.00 -21.74
C LEU A 102 11.22 18.50 -23.17
N VAL A 103 10.23 17.78 -23.70
CA VAL A 103 10.23 17.30 -25.09
C VAL A 103 10.26 18.47 -26.07
N ALA A 104 9.46 19.51 -25.84
CA ALA A 104 9.45 20.71 -26.66
C ALA A 104 10.83 21.41 -26.64
N ALA A 105 11.44 21.56 -25.45
CA ALA A 105 12.78 22.15 -25.28
C ALA A 105 13.89 21.32 -25.95
N ALA A 106 13.77 19.99 -25.93
CA ALA A 106 14.72 19.09 -26.58
C ALA A 106 14.60 19.15 -28.12
N VAL A 107 13.37 19.12 -28.65
CA VAL A 107 13.11 19.23 -30.10
C VAL A 107 13.56 20.59 -30.63
N ASP A 108 13.25 21.68 -29.94
CA ASP A 108 13.64 23.03 -30.33
C ASP A 108 15.17 23.24 -30.21
N GLY A 109 15.79 22.82 -29.12
CA GLY A 109 17.25 22.84 -28.97
C GLY A 109 17.99 22.03 -30.04
N GLY A 110 17.50 20.83 -30.35
CA GLY A 110 18.03 19.99 -31.43
C GLY A 110 17.88 20.64 -32.81
N ARG A 111 16.75 21.29 -33.07
CA ARG A 111 16.49 22.00 -34.34
C ARG A 111 17.43 23.19 -34.55
N ILE A 112 17.70 23.96 -33.49
CA ILE A 112 18.63 25.10 -33.52
C ILE A 112 20.06 24.61 -33.72
N ALA A 113 20.47 23.58 -33.00
CA ALA A 113 21.81 23.01 -33.10
C ALA A 113 22.12 22.46 -34.51
N ARG A 114 21.12 21.91 -35.22
CA ARG A 114 21.27 21.48 -36.62
C ARG A 114 21.53 22.63 -37.59
N ARG A 115 21.00 23.82 -37.31
CA ARG A 115 21.08 25.00 -38.18
C ARG A 115 22.23 25.95 -37.84
N SER A 116 22.91 25.72 -36.71
CA SER A 116 23.94 26.62 -36.19
C SER A 116 25.34 26.11 -36.54
N ALA A 117 26.13 26.92 -37.25
CA ALA A 117 27.57 26.70 -37.41
C ALA A 117 28.29 27.19 -36.17
N VAL A 118 28.27 26.41 -35.09
CA VAL A 118 28.99 26.73 -33.86
C VAL A 118 30.47 26.47 -34.09
N GLY A 119 31.29 27.52 -34.09
CA GLY A 119 32.75 27.44 -34.16
C GLY A 119 33.37 27.16 -32.79
N GLY A 120 34.38 26.29 -32.75
CA GLY A 120 35.28 26.15 -31.60
C GLY A 120 35.05 24.92 -30.71
N ALA A 121 36.12 24.14 -30.55
CA ALA A 121 36.53 23.25 -29.43
C ALA A 121 35.54 22.27 -28.76
N TRP A 122 34.29 22.19 -29.19
CA TRP A 122 33.27 21.41 -28.49
C TRP A 122 33.28 19.93 -28.91
N ARG A 123 33.51 19.02 -27.96
CA ARG A 123 33.50 17.56 -28.18
C ARG A 123 32.08 17.01 -27.97
N PRO A 124 31.29 16.77 -29.03
CA PRO A 124 29.89 16.34 -28.90
C PRO A 124 29.72 15.00 -28.17
N GLY A 125 30.73 14.12 -28.20
CA GLY A 125 30.71 12.86 -27.44
C GLY A 125 30.64 13.04 -25.92
N LEU A 126 31.34 14.04 -25.36
CA LEU A 126 31.30 14.34 -23.93
C LEU A 126 29.92 14.87 -23.49
N ALA A 127 29.31 15.71 -24.32
CA ALA A 127 27.99 16.27 -24.07
C ALA A 127 26.88 15.21 -24.13
N VAL A 128 26.97 14.25 -25.06
CA VAL A 128 26.08 13.09 -25.11
C VAL A 128 26.26 12.22 -23.86
N GLY A 129 27.50 11.89 -23.49
CA GLY A 129 27.78 11.11 -22.28
C GLY A 129 27.24 11.78 -21.02
N LEU A 130 27.42 13.09 -20.87
CA LEU A 130 26.91 13.87 -19.76
C LEU A 130 25.37 13.85 -19.70
N GLY A 131 24.69 14.07 -20.83
CA GLY A 131 23.23 14.01 -20.90
C GLY A 131 22.66 12.63 -20.56
N VAL A 132 23.33 11.55 -20.99
CA VAL A 132 22.96 10.17 -20.63
C VAL A 132 23.14 9.92 -19.14
N VAL A 133 24.28 10.31 -18.55
CA VAL A 133 24.54 10.16 -17.11
C VAL A 133 23.51 10.94 -16.28
N LEU A 134 23.20 12.18 -16.65
CA LEU A 134 22.21 13.00 -15.97
C LEU A 134 20.77 12.47 -16.12
N LEU A 135 20.45 11.72 -17.19
CA LEU A 135 19.16 11.05 -17.35
C LEU A 135 19.09 9.70 -16.62
N ALA A 136 20.22 9.00 -16.50
CA ALA A 136 20.30 7.72 -15.82
C ALA A 136 20.01 7.85 -14.31
N VAL A 137 20.39 8.96 -13.68
CA VAL A 137 20.17 9.17 -12.24
C VAL A 137 18.68 9.31 -11.88
N PRO A 138 17.86 10.17 -12.53
CA PRO A 138 16.42 10.24 -12.28
C PRO A 138 15.67 8.98 -12.73
N ALA A 139 16.04 8.38 -13.86
CA ALA A 139 15.38 7.17 -14.36
C ALA A 139 15.67 5.95 -13.47
N GLY A 140 16.93 5.79 -13.03
CA GLY A 140 17.32 4.75 -12.06
C GLY A 140 16.73 5.01 -10.68
N GLY A 141 16.71 6.28 -10.24
CA GLY A 141 16.11 6.69 -8.98
C GLY A 141 14.60 6.42 -8.92
N ALA A 142 13.85 6.66 -10.01
CA ALA A 142 12.42 6.43 -10.06
C ALA A 142 12.04 4.96 -9.89
N VAL A 143 12.80 4.03 -10.47
CA VAL A 143 12.54 2.59 -10.34
C VAL A 143 12.88 2.10 -8.94
N VAL A 144 14.04 2.49 -8.40
CA VAL A 144 14.47 2.09 -7.05
C VAL A 144 13.57 2.70 -5.98
N TYR A 145 13.17 3.97 -6.14
CA TYR A 145 12.27 4.66 -5.22
C TYR A 145 10.86 4.07 -5.25
N GLY A 146 10.35 3.69 -6.42
CA GLY A 146 9.07 2.99 -6.55
C GLY A 146 9.06 1.69 -5.77
N SER A 147 10.06 0.82 -5.98
CA SER A 147 10.17 -0.44 -5.24
C SER A 147 10.36 -0.23 -3.73
N ALA A 148 11.14 0.78 -3.32
CA ALA A 148 11.33 1.08 -1.91
C ALA A 148 10.03 1.60 -1.25
N ARG A 149 9.23 2.39 -1.98
CA ARG A 149 7.96 2.92 -1.49
C ARG A 149 6.91 1.82 -1.36
N ASP A 150 6.85 0.90 -2.31
CA ASP A 150 5.91 -0.23 -2.25
C ASP A 150 6.29 -1.20 -1.12
N GLU A 151 7.58 -1.49 -0.96
CA GLU A 151 8.06 -2.31 0.17
C GLU A 151 7.77 -1.63 1.53
N ALA A 152 7.96 -0.32 1.66
CA ALA A 152 7.63 0.41 2.88
C ALA A 152 6.14 0.39 3.21
N ARG A 153 5.26 0.48 2.19
CA ARG A 153 3.80 0.33 2.38
C ARG A 153 3.44 -1.06 2.85
N GLU A 154 3.99 -2.09 2.21
CA GLU A 154 3.75 -3.48 2.61
C GLU A 154 4.23 -3.76 4.04
N GLN A 155 5.37 -3.20 4.46
CA GLN A 155 5.86 -3.30 5.84
C GLN A 155 4.92 -2.63 6.83
N MET A 156 4.43 -1.42 6.54
CA MET A 156 3.46 -0.73 7.39
C MET A 156 2.15 -1.54 7.55
N LEU A 157 1.70 -2.23 6.50
CA LEU A 157 0.51 -3.10 6.58
C LEU A 157 0.77 -4.35 7.42
N LEU A 158 1.97 -4.93 7.33
CA LEU A 158 2.38 -6.06 8.17
C LEU A 158 2.51 -5.65 9.64
N GLU A 159 3.07 -4.48 9.94
CA GLU A 159 3.12 -3.91 11.30
C GLU A 159 1.71 -3.71 11.85
N ARG A 160 0.78 -3.18 11.04
CA ARG A 160 -0.63 -3.07 11.43
C ARG A 160 -1.26 -4.44 11.74
N LEU A 161 -0.95 -5.46 10.96
CA LEU A 161 -1.43 -6.83 11.23
C LEU A 161 -0.88 -7.33 12.57
N GLU A 162 0.41 -7.09 12.84
CA GLU A 162 1.08 -7.46 14.09
C GLU A 162 0.50 -6.72 15.30
N ASP A 163 0.18 -5.42 15.18
CA ASP A 163 -0.54 -4.66 16.21
C ASP A 163 -1.90 -5.31 16.55
N GLY A 164 -2.59 -5.85 15.54
CA GLY A 164 -3.81 -6.63 15.72
C GLY A 164 -3.56 -7.90 16.54
N ASP A 165 -2.52 -8.65 16.17
CA ASP A 165 -2.13 -9.87 16.86
C ASP A 165 -1.68 -9.63 18.31
N GLU A 166 -0.95 -8.55 18.58
CA GLU A 166 -0.53 -8.18 19.92
C GLU A 166 -1.72 -7.85 20.82
N ARG A 167 -2.76 -7.20 20.29
CA ARG A 167 -4.02 -6.97 21.01
C ARG A 167 -4.70 -8.28 21.36
N VAL A 168 -4.77 -9.23 20.44
CA VAL A 168 -5.33 -10.58 20.70
C VAL A 168 -4.52 -11.30 21.77
N ALA A 169 -3.20 -11.27 21.68
CA ALA A 169 -2.31 -11.90 22.66
C ALA A 169 -2.50 -11.29 24.06
N THR A 170 -2.55 -9.95 24.15
CA THR A 170 -2.79 -9.22 25.41
C THR A 170 -4.17 -9.51 25.98
N ALA A 171 -5.19 -9.48 25.14
CA ALA A 171 -6.59 -9.77 25.49
C ALA A 171 -6.75 -11.21 26.03
N SER A 172 -6.01 -12.16 25.48
CA SER A 172 -6.07 -13.59 25.86
C SER A 172 -5.60 -13.88 27.29
N GLY A 173 -4.86 -12.95 27.91
CA GLY A 173 -4.48 -13.03 29.32
C GLY A 173 -5.56 -12.57 30.30
N GLN A 174 -6.68 -12.02 29.81
CA GLN A 174 -7.70 -11.37 30.64
C GLN A 174 -9.06 -12.09 30.56
N PRO A 175 -9.97 -11.86 31.54
CA PRO A 175 -11.35 -12.30 31.43
C PRO A 175 -12.03 -11.69 30.19
N PHE A 176 -12.86 -12.49 29.50
CA PHE A 176 -13.45 -12.10 28.22
C PHE A 176 -14.19 -10.76 28.27
N ASP A 177 -14.97 -10.50 29.32
CA ASP A 177 -15.75 -9.26 29.43
C ASP A 177 -14.87 -8.00 29.49
N ALA A 178 -13.69 -8.09 30.11
CA ALA A 178 -12.71 -7.00 30.14
C ALA A 178 -11.98 -6.87 28.79
N ALA A 179 -11.74 -8.00 28.12
CA ALA A 179 -10.96 -8.09 26.89
C ALA A 179 -11.78 -7.86 25.60
N LYS A 180 -13.11 -7.92 25.67
CA LYS A 180 -14.03 -7.85 24.52
C LYS A 180 -13.76 -6.65 23.60
N GLY A 181 -13.44 -5.50 24.19
CA GLY A 181 -13.11 -4.29 23.45
C GLY A 181 -11.82 -4.42 22.63
N GLU A 182 -10.78 -5.08 23.17
CA GLU A 182 -9.52 -5.30 22.45
C GLU A 182 -9.67 -6.33 21.34
N TYR A 183 -10.46 -7.39 21.56
CA TYR A 183 -10.82 -8.33 20.49
C TYR A 183 -11.56 -7.63 19.35
N GLY A 184 -12.52 -6.75 19.66
CA GLY A 184 -13.21 -5.96 18.64
C GLY A 184 -12.28 -5.05 17.83
N LYS A 185 -11.28 -4.43 18.47
CA LYS A 185 -10.27 -3.60 17.78
C LYS A 185 -9.37 -4.44 16.87
N ALA A 186 -8.91 -5.60 17.34
CA ALA A 186 -8.10 -6.50 16.52
C ALA A 186 -8.87 -6.97 15.28
N LEU A 187 -10.14 -7.34 15.46
CA LEU A 187 -11.00 -7.75 14.34
C LEU A 187 -11.20 -6.61 13.32
N ALA A 188 -11.35 -5.37 13.78
CA ALA A 188 -11.45 -4.21 12.89
C ALA A 188 -10.19 -4.02 12.03
N VAL A 189 -9.00 -4.29 12.57
CA VAL A 189 -7.74 -4.25 11.82
C VAL A 189 -7.72 -5.33 10.73
N TYR A 190 -8.07 -6.58 11.08
CA TYR A 190 -8.10 -7.68 10.13
C TYR A 190 -9.07 -7.43 8.98
N ARG A 191 -10.26 -6.91 9.28
CA ARG A 191 -11.24 -6.51 8.27
C ARG A 191 -10.73 -5.40 7.37
N ALA A 192 -10.18 -4.33 7.94
CA ALA A 192 -9.66 -3.21 7.14
C ALA A 192 -8.53 -3.67 6.20
N LEU A 193 -7.68 -4.60 6.63
CA LEU A 193 -6.63 -5.14 5.76
C LEU A 193 -7.20 -5.91 4.57
N ASP A 194 -8.25 -6.71 4.77
CA ASP A 194 -8.90 -7.46 3.68
C ASP A 194 -9.76 -6.56 2.77
N GLU A 195 -10.55 -5.65 3.36
CA GLU A 195 -11.47 -4.75 2.65
C GLU A 195 -10.71 -3.64 1.88
N ASP A 196 -9.76 -2.95 2.53
CA ASP A 196 -9.06 -1.81 1.93
C ASP A 196 -7.81 -2.22 1.14
N HIS A 197 -7.21 -3.38 1.46
CA HIS A 197 -5.92 -3.82 0.91
C HIS A 197 -5.86 -5.32 0.51
N PRO A 198 -6.83 -5.87 -0.24
CA PRO A 198 -6.96 -7.32 -0.51
C PRO A 198 -5.77 -7.94 -1.25
N GLY A 199 -4.99 -7.13 -1.99
CA GLY A 199 -3.81 -7.59 -2.73
C GLY A 199 -2.51 -7.66 -1.90
N SER A 200 -2.51 -7.07 -0.70
CA SER A 200 -1.30 -6.92 0.11
C SER A 200 -0.80 -8.24 0.70
N ARG A 201 0.46 -8.29 1.12
CA ARG A 201 1.01 -9.46 1.85
C ARG A 201 0.29 -9.63 3.19
N ALA A 202 -0.07 -8.54 3.85
CA ALA A 202 -0.80 -8.56 5.12
C ALA A 202 -2.20 -9.17 4.98
N ALA A 203 -2.97 -8.76 3.97
CA ALA A 203 -4.31 -9.29 3.71
C ALA A 203 -4.31 -10.82 3.47
N LYS A 204 -3.30 -11.32 2.75
CA LYS A 204 -3.15 -12.77 2.51
C LYS A 204 -2.95 -13.59 3.79
N LEU A 205 -2.49 -12.96 4.88
CA LEU A 205 -2.31 -13.62 6.17
C LEU A 205 -3.56 -13.53 7.06
N VAL A 206 -4.53 -12.67 6.73
CA VAL A 206 -5.74 -12.45 7.53
C VAL A 206 -6.53 -13.73 7.80
N PRO A 207 -6.75 -14.65 6.83
CA PRO A 207 -7.47 -15.90 7.13
C PRO A 207 -6.82 -16.73 8.25
N ASP A 208 -5.48 -16.83 8.23
CA ASP A 208 -4.74 -17.55 9.28
C ASP A 208 -4.80 -16.80 10.63
N ARG A 209 -4.77 -15.46 10.62
CA ARG A 209 -4.93 -14.65 11.84
C ARG A 209 -6.33 -14.75 12.43
N LEU A 210 -7.37 -14.81 11.60
CA LEU A 210 -8.75 -15.03 12.04
C LEU A 210 -8.91 -16.40 12.71
N LYS A 211 -8.25 -17.44 12.20
CA LYS A 211 -8.22 -18.73 12.88
C LYS A 211 -7.56 -18.64 14.26
N ALA A 212 -6.40 -18.00 14.36
CA ALA A 212 -5.72 -17.78 15.64
C ALA A 212 -6.58 -16.93 16.61
N TYR A 213 -7.30 -15.94 16.09
CA TYR A 213 -8.26 -15.14 16.86
C TYR A 213 -9.40 -15.99 17.43
N TYR A 214 -9.99 -16.88 16.63
CA TYR A 214 -11.03 -17.81 17.09
C TYR A 214 -10.48 -18.76 18.17
N ASP A 215 -9.27 -19.29 17.98
CA ASP A 215 -8.60 -20.14 18.97
C ASP A 215 -8.35 -19.40 20.29
N ALA A 216 -7.92 -18.14 20.21
CA ALA A 216 -7.67 -17.28 21.36
C ALA A 216 -8.96 -16.97 22.14
N VAL A 217 -10.00 -16.51 21.46
CA VAL A 217 -11.29 -16.17 22.08
C VAL A 217 -11.95 -17.42 22.68
N SER A 218 -11.85 -18.56 22.00
CA SER A 218 -12.42 -19.83 22.46
C SER A 218 -11.52 -20.64 23.41
N ALA A 219 -10.37 -20.10 23.82
CA ALA A 219 -9.44 -20.79 24.72
C ALA A 219 -10.07 -21.39 26.00
N PRO A 220 -11.09 -20.78 26.64
CA PRO A 220 -11.78 -21.43 27.77
C PRO A 220 -12.44 -22.76 27.40
N TYR A 221 -13.00 -22.89 26.19
CA TYR A 221 -13.59 -24.15 25.70
C TYR A 221 -12.52 -25.22 25.50
N ALA A 222 -11.40 -24.89 24.87
CA ALA A 222 -10.27 -25.81 24.70
C ALA A 222 -9.72 -26.31 26.05
N LYS A 223 -9.79 -25.47 27.09
CA LYS A 223 -9.42 -25.81 28.48
C LYS A 223 -10.55 -26.49 29.28
N LYS A 224 -11.67 -26.85 28.64
CA LYS A 224 -12.87 -27.47 29.26
C LYS A 224 -13.54 -26.61 30.35
N ARG A 225 -13.28 -25.30 30.34
CA ARG A 225 -13.93 -24.33 31.24
C ARG A 225 -15.25 -23.89 30.62
N HIS A 226 -16.20 -24.81 30.54
CA HIS A 226 -17.42 -24.65 29.76
C HIS A 226 -18.27 -23.44 30.16
N CYS A 227 -18.41 -23.14 31.45
CA CYS A 227 -19.16 -21.95 31.88
C CYS A 227 -18.52 -20.64 31.39
N GLU A 228 -17.20 -20.55 31.43
CA GLU A 228 -16.47 -19.36 30.97
C GLU A 228 -16.41 -19.27 29.45
N ALA A 229 -16.64 -20.37 28.75
CA ALA A 229 -16.67 -20.42 27.30
C ALA A 229 -17.97 -19.88 26.70
N VAL A 230 -19.07 -19.82 27.45
CA VAL A 230 -20.39 -19.41 26.92
C VAL A 230 -20.36 -18.00 26.33
N ALA A 231 -19.86 -17.01 27.07
CA ALA A 231 -19.80 -15.63 26.61
C ALA A 231 -18.91 -15.43 25.36
N PRO A 232 -17.64 -15.89 25.33
CA PRO A 232 -16.80 -15.75 24.15
C PRO A 232 -17.33 -16.50 22.92
N LEU A 233 -17.85 -17.72 23.08
CA LEU A 233 -18.43 -18.48 21.96
C LEU A 233 -19.70 -17.81 21.42
N THR A 234 -20.53 -17.23 22.29
CA THR A 234 -21.67 -16.42 21.89
C THR A 234 -21.23 -15.20 21.09
N TYR A 235 -20.15 -14.54 21.49
CA TYR A 235 -19.58 -13.42 20.72
C TYR A 235 -19.07 -13.86 19.34
N LEU A 236 -18.33 -14.98 19.24
CA LEU A 236 -17.84 -15.48 17.95
C LEU A 236 -18.97 -15.76 16.96
N ARG A 237 -20.14 -16.20 17.45
CA ARG A 237 -21.33 -16.43 16.63
C ARG A 237 -21.93 -15.16 16.02
N THR A 238 -21.62 -13.97 16.57
CA THR A 238 -22.07 -12.68 16.01
C THR A 238 -21.14 -12.13 14.92
N LEU A 239 -19.95 -12.72 14.75
CA LEU A 239 -18.96 -12.19 13.80
C LEU A 239 -19.38 -12.29 12.34
N PRO A 240 -20.08 -13.34 11.87
CA PRO A 240 -20.59 -13.39 10.50
C PRO A 240 -21.52 -12.23 10.11
N ASP A 241 -22.09 -11.50 11.08
CA ASP A 241 -22.90 -10.30 10.80
C ASP A 241 -22.04 -9.08 10.44
N SER A 242 -20.74 -9.13 10.71
CA SER A 242 -19.82 -8.00 10.60
C SER A 242 -18.55 -8.26 9.80
N VAL A 243 -18.23 -9.53 9.53
CA VAL A 243 -17.07 -9.98 8.74
C VAL A 243 -17.61 -10.77 7.55
N ASP A 244 -17.00 -10.59 6.38
CA ASP A 244 -17.42 -11.31 5.18
C ASP A 244 -17.38 -12.84 5.37
N GLY A 245 -18.46 -13.51 4.97
CA GLY A 245 -18.61 -14.96 5.13
C GLY A 245 -17.61 -15.78 4.31
N ALA A 246 -17.13 -15.26 3.17
CA ALA A 246 -16.10 -15.93 2.39
C ALA A 246 -14.73 -15.85 3.08
N LEU A 247 -14.46 -14.76 3.80
CA LEU A 247 -13.24 -14.62 4.61
C LEU A 247 -13.25 -15.55 5.83
N LEU A 248 -14.40 -15.70 6.50
CA LEU A 248 -14.55 -16.60 7.64
C LEU A 248 -14.56 -18.08 7.23
N GLY A 249 -15.16 -18.41 6.08
CA GLY A 249 -15.32 -19.79 5.63
C GLY A 249 -15.98 -20.66 6.70
N ASP A 250 -15.33 -21.78 7.06
CA ASP A 250 -15.81 -22.71 8.08
C ASP A 250 -15.90 -22.09 9.48
N LEU A 251 -15.15 -21.01 9.77
CA LEU A 251 -15.19 -20.32 11.07
C LEU A 251 -16.55 -19.67 11.34
N ALA A 252 -17.34 -19.38 10.30
CA ALA A 252 -18.65 -18.75 10.47
C ALA A 252 -19.63 -19.64 11.26
N ALA A 253 -19.61 -20.95 11.01
CA ALA A 253 -20.49 -21.92 11.68
C ALA A 253 -19.81 -22.65 12.85
N TRP A 254 -18.49 -22.55 12.97
CA TRP A 254 -17.70 -23.27 13.98
C TRP A 254 -18.20 -23.10 15.43
N PRO A 255 -18.60 -21.90 15.91
CA PRO A 255 -18.98 -21.70 17.32
C PRO A 255 -20.21 -22.47 17.78
N ASP A 256 -21.09 -22.91 16.87
CA ASP A 256 -22.38 -23.49 17.23
C ASP A 256 -22.24 -24.80 18.01
N THR A 257 -21.33 -25.69 17.60
CA THR A 257 -21.11 -26.98 18.29
C THR A 257 -20.44 -26.78 19.67
N PRO A 258 -19.30 -26.06 19.78
CA PRO A 258 -18.70 -25.73 21.07
C PRO A 258 -19.63 -25.00 22.02
N LEU A 259 -20.48 -24.10 21.52
CA LEU A 259 -21.42 -23.34 22.35
C LEU A 259 -22.51 -24.26 22.90
N ALA A 260 -23.08 -25.13 22.06
CA ALA A 260 -24.08 -26.10 22.51
C ALA A 260 -23.51 -27.06 23.58
N GLU A 261 -22.28 -27.53 23.41
CA GLU A 261 -21.58 -28.33 24.43
C GLU A 261 -21.31 -27.57 25.71
N SER A 262 -20.89 -26.30 25.60
CA SER A 262 -20.56 -25.46 26.76
C SER A 262 -21.80 -25.10 27.58
N LEU A 263 -22.91 -24.76 26.92
CA LEU A 263 -24.20 -24.50 27.56
C LEU A 263 -24.71 -25.75 28.29
N TYR A 264 -24.60 -26.93 27.67
CA TYR A 264 -24.97 -28.19 28.32
C TYR A 264 -24.10 -28.47 29.55
N ALA A 265 -22.77 -28.47 29.38
CA ALA A 265 -21.85 -28.83 30.45
C ALA A 265 -21.92 -27.84 31.62
N CYS A 266 -22.01 -26.54 31.32
CA CYS A 266 -22.20 -25.52 32.35
C CYS A 266 -23.54 -25.69 33.06
N GLY A 267 -24.63 -25.79 32.29
CA GLY A 267 -25.98 -25.93 32.84
C GLY A 267 -26.12 -27.17 33.73
N VAL A 268 -25.61 -28.31 33.28
CA VAL A 268 -25.61 -29.56 34.07
C VAL A 268 -24.75 -29.44 35.33
N SER A 269 -23.58 -28.79 35.26
CA SER A 269 -22.73 -28.61 36.44
C SER A 269 -23.37 -27.76 37.55
N ARG A 270 -24.36 -26.93 37.18
CA ARG A 270 -25.12 -26.04 38.06
C ARG A 270 -26.51 -26.57 38.44
N LEU A 271 -26.91 -27.75 37.92
CA LEU A 271 -28.22 -28.34 38.18
C LEU A 271 -28.44 -28.59 39.68
N GLY A 272 -29.43 -27.88 40.23
CA GLY A 272 -29.86 -28.04 41.61
C GLY A 272 -28.99 -27.31 42.65
N GLY A 273 -28.20 -26.31 42.25
CA GLY A 273 -27.52 -25.40 43.18
C GLY A 273 -28.50 -24.41 43.84
N THR A 274 -28.39 -24.21 45.15
CA THR A 274 -29.24 -23.32 45.96
C THR A 274 -28.68 -21.88 46.07
N GLY A 275 -28.09 -21.35 44.99
CA GLY A 275 -27.38 -20.07 44.99
C GLY A 275 -28.29 -18.84 44.89
N GLY A 276 -28.50 -18.16 46.02
CA GLY A 276 -29.22 -16.88 46.16
C GLY A 276 -28.40 -15.67 45.70
N GLY A 277 -28.26 -15.49 44.38
CA GLY A 277 -27.87 -14.22 43.76
C GLY A 277 -29.10 -13.51 43.21
N SER A 278 -29.34 -12.27 43.62
CA SER A 278 -30.53 -11.48 43.28
C SER A 278 -30.73 -11.31 41.77
N GLY A 279 -31.57 -12.14 41.15
CA GLY A 279 -31.93 -11.95 39.74
C GLY A 279 -32.62 -13.08 38.97
N GLY A 280 -33.18 -14.11 39.59
CA GLY A 280 -34.11 -15.05 38.93
C GLY A 280 -33.48 -16.28 38.26
N SER A 281 -33.97 -17.46 38.65
CA SER A 281 -33.58 -18.81 38.19
C SER A 281 -32.16 -19.23 38.59
N GLY A 282 -32.00 -20.40 39.22
CA GLY A 282 -30.66 -20.95 39.44
C GLY A 282 -29.94 -21.08 38.10
N ASP A 283 -28.79 -20.40 37.95
CA ASP A 283 -28.13 -20.12 36.66
C ASP A 283 -28.13 -21.30 35.68
N GLY A 284 -27.96 -22.54 36.18
CA GLY A 284 -28.02 -23.79 35.41
C GLY A 284 -29.23 -23.96 34.47
N GLY A 285 -30.41 -23.54 34.91
CA GLY A 285 -31.63 -23.60 34.10
C GLY A 285 -31.62 -22.61 32.94
N ALA A 286 -30.97 -21.46 33.10
CA ALA A 286 -30.85 -20.45 32.05
C ALA A 286 -29.96 -20.95 30.90
N GLU A 287 -28.82 -21.60 31.20
CA GLU A 287 -27.95 -22.13 30.14
C GLU A 287 -28.59 -23.32 29.41
N LEU A 288 -29.26 -24.24 30.12
CA LEU A 288 -30.00 -25.35 29.48
C LEU A 288 -31.20 -24.84 28.67
N GLY A 289 -31.94 -23.86 29.18
CA GLY A 289 -33.02 -23.22 28.44
C GLY A 289 -32.53 -22.46 27.21
N GLN A 290 -31.35 -21.85 27.28
CA GLN A 290 -30.71 -21.23 26.11
C GLN A 290 -30.28 -22.28 25.09
N LEU A 291 -29.70 -23.40 25.53
CA LEU A 291 -29.33 -24.54 24.67
C LEU A 291 -30.54 -25.06 23.88
N LEU A 292 -31.66 -25.33 24.56
CA LEU A 292 -32.86 -25.87 23.92
C LEU A 292 -33.51 -24.88 22.95
N ARG A 293 -33.47 -23.58 23.25
CA ARG A 293 -33.99 -22.53 22.34
C ARG A 293 -33.10 -22.30 21.13
N THR A 294 -31.79 -22.35 21.32
CA THR A 294 -30.82 -21.94 20.29
C THR A 294 -30.37 -23.12 19.41
N PHE A 295 -30.33 -24.33 19.98
CA PHE A 295 -29.80 -25.54 19.34
C PHE A 295 -30.68 -26.77 19.61
N PRO A 296 -31.98 -26.74 19.27
CA PRO A 296 -32.94 -27.78 19.64
C PRO A 296 -32.53 -29.18 19.14
N ASP A 297 -31.89 -29.28 17.97
CA ASP A 297 -31.54 -30.55 17.33
C ASP A 297 -30.13 -31.06 17.69
N SER A 298 -29.38 -30.29 18.48
CA SER A 298 -28.01 -30.66 18.87
C SER A 298 -27.96 -31.94 19.69
N ALA A 299 -26.83 -32.66 19.62
CA ALA A 299 -26.60 -33.82 20.48
C ALA A 299 -26.62 -33.43 21.97
N SER A 300 -26.18 -32.21 22.29
CA SER A 300 -26.24 -31.63 23.64
C SER A 300 -27.68 -31.41 24.12
N ALA A 301 -28.57 -30.85 23.30
CA ALA A 301 -29.99 -30.67 23.63
C ALA A 301 -30.68 -32.01 23.95
N ARG A 302 -30.39 -33.06 23.17
CA ARG A 302 -30.93 -34.41 23.40
C ARG A 302 -30.49 -35.04 24.72
N ARG A 303 -29.39 -34.59 25.32
CA ARG A 303 -28.87 -35.08 26.61
C ARG A 303 -29.50 -34.38 27.82
N VAL A 304 -30.20 -33.26 27.64
CA VAL A 304 -30.75 -32.47 28.75
C VAL A 304 -31.78 -33.27 29.56
N ALA A 305 -32.78 -33.85 28.90
CA ALA A 305 -33.84 -34.60 29.57
C ALA A 305 -33.31 -35.82 30.35
N PRO A 306 -32.44 -36.68 29.77
CA PRO A 306 -31.78 -37.75 30.52
C PRO A 306 -30.99 -37.27 31.74
N ALA A 307 -30.24 -36.17 31.63
CA ALA A 307 -29.44 -35.63 32.74
C ALA A 307 -30.31 -35.10 33.89
N ILE A 308 -31.43 -34.45 33.57
CA ILE A 308 -32.40 -33.99 34.58
C ILE A 308 -33.08 -35.18 35.26
N ASP A 309 -33.50 -36.18 34.51
CA ASP A 309 -34.13 -37.40 35.04
C ASP A 309 -33.19 -38.16 36.00
N GLU A 310 -31.92 -38.32 35.63
CA GLU A 310 -30.89 -38.91 36.50
C GLU A 310 -30.73 -38.10 37.79
N ARG A 311 -30.64 -36.77 37.69
CA ARG A 311 -30.52 -35.90 38.87
C ARG A 311 -31.73 -35.99 39.80
N ILE A 312 -32.94 -36.05 39.24
CA ILE A 312 -34.18 -36.24 40.01
C ILE A 312 -34.14 -37.59 40.76
N LYS A 313 -33.75 -38.67 40.08
CA LYS A 313 -33.63 -40.01 40.70
C LYS A 313 -32.64 -40.01 41.86
N ASP A 314 -31.48 -39.39 41.70
CA ASP A 314 -30.47 -39.26 42.75
C ASP A 314 -31.00 -38.52 43.97
N GLN A 315 -31.70 -37.40 43.77
CA GLN A 315 -32.26 -36.63 44.88
C GLN A 315 -33.42 -37.36 45.56
N VAL A 316 -34.27 -38.06 44.80
CA VAL A 316 -35.33 -38.92 45.38
C VAL A 316 -34.73 -40.04 46.22
N ALA A 317 -33.58 -40.60 45.84
CA ALA A 317 -32.86 -41.54 46.68
C ALA A 317 -32.29 -40.87 47.93
N ALA A 318 -31.75 -39.66 47.82
CA ALA A 318 -31.20 -38.88 48.93
C ALA A 318 -32.28 -38.47 49.97
N LEU A 319 -33.55 -38.32 49.57
CA LEU A 319 -34.68 -38.14 50.50
C LEU A 319 -34.86 -39.29 51.51
N LYS A 320 -34.36 -40.49 51.17
CA LYS A 320 -34.38 -41.65 52.08
C LYS A 320 -33.13 -41.72 52.97
N GLY A 321 -32.19 -40.79 52.79
CA GLY A 321 -30.90 -40.73 53.48
C GLY A 321 -30.89 -39.76 54.66
N ALA A 322 -29.68 -39.36 55.07
CA ALA A 322 -29.44 -38.57 56.28
C ALA A 322 -29.85 -37.08 56.17
N GLU A 323 -29.94 -36.53 54.95
CA GLU A 323 -30.17 -35.09 54.69
C GLU A 323 -31.40 -34.84 53.77
N PRO A 324 -32.61 -35.26 54.17
CA PRO A 324 -33.81 -35.18 53.32
C PRO A 324 -34.24 -33.73 53.03
N CYS A 325 -33.97 -32.80 53.94
CA CYS A 325 -34.29 -31.38 53.73
C CYS A 325 -33.44 -30.77 52.60
N ALA A 326 -32.14 -31.08 52.57
CA ALA A 326 -31.25 -30.62 51.49
C ALA A 326 -31.68 -31.19 50.12
N ALA A 327 -32.01 -32.48 50.05
CA ALA A 327 -32.50 -33.09 48.82
C ALA A 327 -33.82 -32.48 48.32
N THR A 328 -34.71 -32.07 49.24
CA THR A 328 -35.96 -31.39 48.87
C THR A 328 -35.71 -30.00 48.28
N GLU A 329 -34.74 -29.24 48.82
CA GLU A 329 -34.37 -27.93 48.27
C GLU A 329 -33.80 -28.06 46.84
N VAL A 330 -32.95 -29.06 46.61
CA VAL A 330 -32.41 -29.35 45.27
C VAL A 330 -33.53 -29.70 44.29
N LEU A 331 -34.47 -30.57 44.68
CA LEU A 331 -35.63 -30.93 43.85
C LEU A 331 -36.52 -29.73 43.54
N ARG A 332 -36.74 -28.82 44.51
CA ARG A 332 -37.49 -27.58 44.29
C ARG A 332 -36.79 -26.68 43.27
N GLY A 333 -35.46 -26.62 43.32
CA GLY A 333 -34.66 -25.87 42.35
C GLY A 333 -34.66 -26.45 40.93
N LEU A 334 -34.94 -27.74 40.76
CA LEU A 334 -35.05 -28.38 39.43
C LEU A 334 -36.41 -28.16 38.75
N GLY A 335 -37.46 -27.88 39.53
CA GLY A 335 -38.82 -27.67 39.02
C GLY A 335 -39.22 -26.20 38.81
N ALA A 336 -38.33 -25.26 39.14
CA ALA A 336 -38.51 -23.81 38.98
C ALA A 336 -37.87 -23.32 37.67
#